data_AF-A0A7H8Z3I3-F1
#
_entry.id   AF-A0A7H8Z3I3-F1
#
_cell.length_a   1.000
_cell.length_b   1.000
_cell.length_c   1.000
_cell.angle_alpha   90.00
_cell.angle_beta   90.00
_cell.angle_gamma   90.00
#
_symmetry.space_group_name_H-M   'P 1'
#
loop_
_entity.id
_entity.type
_entity.pdbx_description
1 polymer ?
#
loop_
_entity_poly.entity_id
_entity_poly.type
_entity_poly.pdbx_seq_one_letter_code
_entity_poly.pdbx_strand_id
1 'polypeptide(L)'
;MTVNPWMPLSVRRNQQSEFSLVDNVPQFMRHGIKGWIQQAINGDDRLVAQMALELRIDELSDNIDNFYPDDAVIACIQRSGPWDMYDESLALDVMDWLLGHGCGHAQSLEHILKSAGHVLRVSPDGNRLVERIDPALWDEYEWATQPDDQASQYMQEAWSLAFGREPNLSDAWGRAIKAIETLLKPIVSPKNDKATIGSMASALRQAPDKWKCKLPDREYKANGKTRVKPGIEVFIDVIATIGYQPDRHGGDQQQDVDENTARSVLLLATTVVGWLRDGALVLADEPLTSDK
;
A
#
# COMPACT_ATOMS: atom_id res chain seq x y z
N MET A 1 3.92 17.05 -3.20
CA MET A 1 5.33 17.36 -3.58
C MET A 1 6.18 17.56 -2.34
N THR A 2 6.66 16.48 -1.71
CA THR A 2 7.70 16.61 -0.69
C THR A 2 9.06 16.56 -1.39
N VAL A 3 9.55 17.75 -1.74
CA VAL A 3 10.91 18.00 -2.22
C VAL A 3 11.89 17.36 -1.24
N ASN A 4 12.76 16.48 -1.71
CA ASN A 4 13.90 16.02 -0.91
C ASN A 4 14.85 17.24 -0.77
N PRO A 5 14.98 17.88 0.40
CA PRO A 5 15.51 19.24 0.49
C PRO A 5 17.04 19.31 0.31
N TRP A 6 17.72 18.17 0.29
CA TRP A 6 19.17 18.10 0.18
C TRP A 6 19.60 17.32 -1.06
N MET A 7 20.41 17.97 -1.89
CA MET A 7 21.08 17.37 -3.04
C MET A 7 22.58 17.67 -2.92
N PRO A 8 23.47 16.68 -3.16
CA PRO A 8 24.91 16.87 -3.07
C PRO A 8 25.37 18.06 -3.89
N LEU A 9 26.39 18.78 -3.40
CA LEU A 9 26.90 19.97 -4.08
C LEU A 9 27.45 19.65 -5.48
N SER A 10 28.07 18.47 -5.66
CA SER A 10 28.57 18.00 -6.95
C SER A 10 27.44 17.85 -7.98
N VAL A 11 26.32 17.26 -7.57
CA VAL A 11 25.11 17.11 -8.40
C VAL A 11 24.52 18.48 -8.72
N ARG A 12 24.34 19.36 -7.72
CA ARG A 12 23.88 20.76 -7.93
C ARG A 12 24.78 21.57 -8.86
N ARG A 13 26.06 21.21 -8.97
CA ARG A 13 27.04 21.86 -9.86
C ARG A 13 27.24 21.11 -11.18
N ASN A 14 26.41 20.11 -11.50
CA ASN A 14 26.54 19.26 -12.69
C ASN A 14 27.92 18.58 -12.83
N GLN A 15 28.59 18.33 -11.71
CA GLN A 15 29.89 17.64 -11.66
C GLN A 15 29.71 16.12 -11.52
N GLN A 16 28.51 15.68 -11.16
CA GLN A 16 28.12 14.30 -11.01
C GLN A 16 26.65 14.17 -11.41
N SER A 17 26.27 13.04 -11.99
CA SER A 17 24.86 12.72 -12.26
C SER A 17 24.05 12.65 -10.97
N GLU A 18 22.75 12.92 -11.07
CA GLU A 18 21.81 12.62 -9.99
C GLU A 18 21.91 11.15 -9.58
N PHE A 19 21.72 10.89 -8.30
CA PHE A 19 21.77 9.53 -7.77
C PHE A 19 20.56 8.75 -8.28
N SER A 20 20.80 7.55 -8.80
CA SER A 20 19.73 6.63 -9.16
C SER A 20 19.02 6.13 -7.90
N LEU A 21 17.76 5.73 -8.06
CA LEU A 21 17.04 5.00 -7.02
C LEU A 21 17.78 3.71 -6.66
N VAL A 22 17.67 3.31 -5.40
CA VAL A 22 18.35 2.14 -4.84
C VAL A 22 17.34 1.04 -4.60
N ASP A 23 17.58 -0.14 -5.19
CA ASP A 23 16.65 -1.27 -5.16
C ASP A 23 17.04 -2.35 -4.13
N ASN A 24 18.33 -2.48 -3.84
CA ASN A 24 18.87 -3.47 -2.89
C ASN A 24 19.60 -2.78 -1.72
N VAL A 25 20.47 -3.51 -1.00
CA VAL A 25 21.23 -3.00 0.16
C VAL A 25 22.73 -2.83 -0.17
N PRO A 26 23.09 -1.84 -1.02
CA PRO A 26 24.47 -1.62 -1.41
C PRO A 26 25.35 -1.22 -0.21
N GLN A 27 26.66 -1.36 -0.36
CA GLN A 27 27.65 -1.21 0.71
C GLN A 27 27.47 0.01 1.61
N PHE A 28 27.13 1.18 1.03
CA PHE A 28 26.97 2.42 1.80
C PHE A 28 25.75 2.42 2.74
N MET A 29 24.74 1.58 2.49
CA MET A 29 23.57 1.44 3.36
C MET A 29 23.80 0.45 4.50
N ARG A 30 24.67 -0.55 4.29
CA ARG A 30 24.82 -1.73 5.17
C ARG A 30 25.08 -1.37 6.63
N HIS A 31 25.85 -0.31 6.91
CA HIS A 31 26.10 0.12 8.29
C HIS A 31 24.83 0.64 8.99
N GLY A 32 24.01 1.44 8.30
CA GLY A 32 22.76 1.95 8.84
C GLY A 32 21.74 0.84 9.06
N ILE A 33 21.64 -0.07 8.09
CA ILE A 33 20.75 -1.25 8.16
C ILE A 33 21.17 -2.20 9.27
N LYS A 34 22.47 -2.51 9.38
CA LYS A 34 23.03 -3.30 10.49
C LYS A 34 22.64 -2.70 11.84
N GLY A 35 22.89 -1.40 12.03
CA GLY A 35 22.59 -0.72 13.29
C GLY A 35 21.10 -0.78 13.63
N TRP A 36 20.22 -0.63 12.64
CA TRP A 36 18.77 -0.74 12.85
C TRP A 36 18.34 -2.18 13.21
N ILE A 37 18.84 -3.21 12.51
CA ILE A 37 18.53 -4.62 12.79
C ILE A 37 18.97 -4.99 14.22
N GLN A 38 20.18 -4.60 14.61
CA GLN A 38 20.70 -4.89 15.95
C GLN A 38 19.84 -4.24 17.05
N GLN A 39 19.40 -2.99 16.84
CA GLN A 39 18.49 -2.31 17.76
C GLN A 39 17.09 -2.93 17.79
N ALA A 40 16.60 -3.43 16.66
CA ALA A 40 15.29 -4.08 16.59
C ALA A 40 15.28 -5.44 17.32
N ILE A 41 16.37 -6.20 17.22
CA ILE A 41 16.52 -7.49 17.91
C ILE A 41 16.85 -7.29 19.40
N ASN A 42 17.73 -6.34 19.71
CA ASN A 42 18.14 -5.99 21.08
C ASN A 42 18.54 -7.21 21.94
N GLY A 43 19.21 -8.19 21.33
CA GLY A 43 19.68 -9.41 21.99
C GLY A 43 18.59 -10.41 22.41
N ASP A 44 17.39 -10.37 21.81
CA ASP A 44 16.32 -11.33 22.11
C ASP A 44 16.51 -12.67 21.37
N ASP A 45 17.04 -13.67 22.08
CA ASP A 45 17.21 -15.06 21.59
C ASP A 45 15.92 -15.66 21.03
N ARG A 46 14.77 -15.38 21.66
CA ARG A 46 13.49 -16.01 21.28
C ARG A 46 13.00 -15.45 19.96
N LEU A 47 13.17 -14.14 19.77
CA LEU A 47 12.86 -13.46 18.53
C LEU A 47 13.71 -14.01 17.37
N VAL A 48 15.02 -14.18 17.60
CA VAL A 48 15.94 -14.72 16.59
C VAL A 48 15.62 -16.19 16.26
N ALA A 49 15.29 -17.01 17.26
CA ALA A 49 14.85 -18.38 17.03
C ALA A 49 13.55 -18.45 16.22
N GLN A 50 12.59 -17.56 16.48
CA GLN A 50 11.36 -17.47 15.69
C GLN A 50 11.64 -17.03 14.25
N MET A 51 12.50 -16.02 14.06
CA MET A 51 12.94 -15.54 12.75
C MET A 51 13.58 -16.66 11.92
N ALA A 52 14.46 -17.46 12.53
CA ALA A 52 15.11 -18.59 11.87
C ALA A 52 14.08 -19.59 11.30
N LEU A 53 13.00 -19.87 12.04
CA LEU A 53 11.95 -20.79 11.63
C LEU A 53 11.08 -20.23 10.50
N GLU A 54 10.67 -18.96 10.60
CA GLU A 54 9.74 -18.35 9.65
C GLU A 54 10.41 -17.97 8.33
N LEU A 55 11.64 -17.44 8.39
CA LEU A 55 12.45 -17.12 7.21
C LEU A 55 13.26 -18.31 6.70
N ARG A 56 13.26 -19.44 7.42
CA ARG A 56 13.98 -20.69 7.07
C ARG A 56 15.48 -20.46 6.87
N ILE A 57 16.10 -19.78 7.83
CA ILE A 57 17.54 -19.47 7.81
C ILE A 57 18.27 -20.58 8.56
N ASP A 58 18.73 -21.60 7.84
CA ASP A 58 19.39 -22.77 8.42
C ASP A 58 20.64 -22.38 9.22
N GLU A 59 21.48 -21.49 8.65
CA GLU A 59 22.74 -21.05 9.26
C GLU A 59 22.54 -20.28 10.57
N LEU A 60 21.36 -19.68 10.77
CA LEU A 60 21.07 -18.93 12.00
C LEU A 60 20.94 -19.88 13.20
N SER A 61 20.46 -21.11 12.98
CA SER A 61 20.39 -22.14 14.02
C SER A 61 21.77 -22.56 14.49
N ASP A 62 22.77 -22.59 13.60
CA ASP A 62 24.15 -22.91 13.95
C ASP A 62 24.88 -21.71 14.61
N ASN A 63 24.48 -20.49 14.25
CA ASN A 63 25.13 -19.26 14.72
C ASN A 63 24.62 -18.79 16.09
N ILE A 64 23.37 -19.07 16.46
CA ILE A 64 22.78 -18.56 17.71
C ILE A 64 23.51 -19.06 18.97
N ASP A 65 24.12 -20.24 18.92
CA ASP A 65 24.93 -20.79 20.02
C ASP A 65 26.33 -20.16 20.12
N ASN A 66 26.78 -19.47 19.07
CA ASN A 66 28.17 -19.00 18.92
C ASN A 66 28.31 -17.47 18.92
N PHE A 67 27.23 -16.73 18.74
CA PHE A 67 27.22 -15.27 18.64
C PHE A 67 26.16 -14.65 19.57
N TYR A 68 26.28 -13.34 19.82
CA TYR A 68 25.13 -12.59 20.31
C TYR A 68 23.98 -12.65 19.28
N PRO A 69 22.71 -12.60 19.69
CA PRO A 69 21.59 -12.96 18.81
C PRO A 69 21.48 -12.05 17.59
N ASP A 70 21.70 -10.75 17.80
CA ASP A 70 21.73 -9.76 16.75
C ASP A 70 22.96 -9.92 15.84
N ASP A 71 24.14 -10.22 16.40
CA ASP A 71 25.34 -10.53 15.62
C ASP A 71 25.20 -11.82 14.80
N ALA A 72 24.44 -12.82 15.28
CA ALA A 72 24.16 -14.06 14.57
C ALA A 72 23.38 -13.79 13.28
N VAL A 73 22.34 -12.94 13.36
CA VAL A 73 21.57 -12.50 12.18
C VAL A 73 22.44 -11.73 11.20
N ILE A 74 23.29 -10.82 11.68
CA ILE A 74 24.22 -10.07 10.83
C ILE A 74 25.23 -11.01 10.16
N ALA A 75 25.74 -12.03 10.86
CA ALA A 75 26.64 -13.02 10.29
C ALA A 75 25.99 -13.83 9.17
N CYS A 76 24.71 -14.20 9.30
CA CYS A 76 23.94 -14.84 8.24
C CYS A 76 23.80 -13.94 7.01
N ILE A 77 23.46 -12.66 7.21
CA ILE A 77 23.39 -11.67 6.13
C ILE A 77 24.77 -11.49 5.45
N GLN A 78 25.85 -11.56 6.20
CA GLN A 78 27.21 -11.35 5.68
C GLN A 78 27.86 -12.60 5.05
N ARG A 79 27.14 -13.73 4.93
CA ARG A 79 27.57 -15.06 4.45
C ARG A 79 29.08 -15.32 4.53
N SER A 80 29.50 -16.13 5.50
CA SER A 80 30.90 -16.55 5.70
C SER A 80 31.54 -17.14 4.43
N GLY A 81 32.33 -16.33 3.73
CA GLY A 81 33.07 -16.72 2.52
C GLY A 81 34.30 -15.83 2.28
N PRO A 82 35.22 -16.23 1.39
CA PRO A 82 36.44 -15.47 1.09
C PRO A 82 36.21 -14.13 0.37
N TRP A 83 34.96 -13.84 -0.02
CA TRP A 83 34.54 -12.61 -0.68
C TRP A 83 33.41 -11.97 0.14
N ASP A 84 33.32 -10.63 0.14
CA ASP A 84 32.22 -9.87 0.77
C ASP A 84 30.88 -10.21 0.07
N MET A 85 30.24 -11.29 0.53
CA MET A 85 28.98 -11.80 0.01
C MET A 85 27.86 -11.37 0.96
N TYR A 86 27.46 -10.11 0.85
CA TYR A 86 26.31 -9.61 1.56
C TYR A 86 25.02 -10.06 0.86
N ASP A 87 24.17 -10.79 1.57
CA ASP A 87 22.86 -11.24 1.09
C ASP A 87 21.85 -10.09 1.22
N GLU A 88 21.77 -9.28 0.17
CA GLU A 88 20.91 -8.09 0.13
C GLU A 88 19.42 -8.46 0.22
N SER A 89 19.00 -9.58 -0.36
CA SER A 89 17.64 -10.09 -0.27
C SER A 89 17.29 -10.52 1.17
N LEU A 90 18.16 -11.30 1.81
CA LEU A 90 17.95 -11.69 3.20
C LEU A 90 17.90 -10.48 4.13
N ALA A 91 18.71 -9.44 3.88
CA ALA A 91 18.65 -8.21 4.67
C ALA A 91 17.27 -7.53 4.55
N LEU A 92 16.69 -7.47 3.34
CA LEU A 92 15.35 -6.94 3.14
C LEU A 92 14.29 -7.80 3.85
N ASP A 93 14.39 -9.13 3.76
CA ASP A 93 13.45 -10.07 4.39
C ASP A 93 13.48 -9.95 5.92
N VAL A 94 14.68 -9.86 6.52
CA VAL A 94 14.86 -9.63 7.96
C VAL A 94 14.23 -8.31 8.38
N MET A 95 14.43 -7.23 7.61
CA MET A 95 13.82 -5.94 7.93
C MET A 95 12.30 -5.98 7.87
N ASP A 96 11.74 -6.55 6.80
CA ASP A 96 10.30 -6.69 6.62
C ASP A 96 9.67 -7.54 7.74
N TRP A 97 10.31 -8.67 8.07
CA TRP A 97 9.88 -9.57 9.14
C TRP A 97 9.87 -8.89 10.52
N LEU A 98 10.92 -8.11 10.83
CA LEU A 98 11.02 -7.38 12.09
C LEU A 98 9.89 -6.34 12.21
N LEU A 99 9.59 -5.59 11.15
CA LEU A 99 8.46 -4.66 11.13
C LEU A 99 7.14 -5.41 11.37
N GLY A 100 6.94 -6.54 10.72
CA GLY A 100 5.72 -7.36 10.83
C GLY A 100 5.46 -7.87 12.25
N HIS A 101 6.53 -8.03 13.03
CA HIS A 101 6.50 -8.43 14.43
C HIS A 101 6.49 -7.25 15.41
N GLY A 102 6.31 -6.01 14.91
CA GLY A 102 6.31 -4.81 15.74
C GLY A 102 7.67 -4.49 16.39
N CYS A 103 8.75 -5.02 15.82
CA CYS A 103 10.11 -4.84 16.31
C CYS A 103 10.80 -3.66 15.63
N GLY A 104 11.68 -2.99 16.38
CA GLY A 104 12.42 -1.84 15.89
C GLY A 104 11.57 -0.57 15.73
N HIS A 105 12.25 0.54 15.44
CA HIS A 105 11.59 1.82 15.22
C HIS A 105 11.32 2.05 13.73
N ALA A 106 10.07 1.86 13.30
CA ALA A 106 9.62 2.06 11.91
C ALA A 106 10.04 3.41 11.32
N GLN A 107 9.90 4.50 12.09
CA GLN A 107 10.30 5.85 11.67
C GLN A 107 11.81 5.96 11.41
N SER A 108 12.62 5.25 12.19
CA SER A 108 14.08 5.21 11.99
C SER A 108 14.44 4.49 10.70
N LEU A 109 13.77 3.37 10.40
CA LEU A 109 14.00 2.65 9.14
C LEU A 109 13.54 3.48 7.94
N GLU A 110 12.36 4.12 8.01
CA GLU A 110 11.90 5.02 6.95
C GLU A 110 12.91 6.15 6.71
N HIS A 111 13.50 6.71 7.76
CA HIS A 111 14.55 7.72 7.63
C HIS A 111 15.78 7.19 6.88
N ILE A 112 16.24 5.97 7.20
CA ILE A 112 17.38 5.33 6.52
C ILE A 112 17.06 5.12 5.03
N LEU A 113 15.94 4.47 4.71
CA LEU A 113 15.52 4.17 3.35
C LEU A 113 15.32 5.43 2.51
N LYS A 114 14.64 6.44 3.08
CA LYS A 114 14.41 7.73 2.42
C LYS A 114 15.71 8.48 2.16
N SER A 115 16.63 8.49 3.13
CA SER A 115 17.93 9.16 3.00
C SER A 115 18.82 8.50 1.95
N ALA A 116 18.69 7.17 1.79
CA ALA A 116 19.40 6.41 0.78
C ALA A 116 18.79 6.53 -0.63
N GLY A 117 17.59 7.10 -0.78
CA GLY A 117 16.87 7.09 -2.05
C GLY A 117 16.37 5.70 -2.43
N HIS A 118 16.00 4.89 -1.45
CA HIS A 118 15.53 3.53 -1.66
C HIS A 118 14.15 3.51 -2.32
N VAL A 119 13.95 2.56 -3.25
CA VAL A 119 12.66 2.32 -3.92
C VAL A 119 11.60 1.80 -2.96
N LEU A 120 12.02 1.21 -1.85
CA LEU A 120 11.12 0.81 -0.76
C LEU A 120 11.03 1.88 0.33
N ARG A 121 9.93 1.80 1.09
CA ARG A 121 9.63 2.60 2.25
C ARG A 121 8.91 1.75 3.30
N VAL A 122 8.85 2.24 4.53
CA VAL A 122 7.99 1.61 5.54
C VAL A 122 6.53 1.98 5.25
N SER A 123 5.63 0.99 5.36
CA SER A 123 4.18 1.16 5.23
C SER A 123 3.62 2.12 6.30
N PRO A 124 2.42 2.73 6.12
CA PRO A 124 1.91 3.71 7.10
C PRO A 124 1.58 3.09 8.46
N ASP A 125 1.17 1.83 8.46
CA ASP A 125 0.94 1.02 9.66
C ASP A 125 2.26 0.56 10.32
N GLY A 126 3.41 0.86 9.70
CA GLY A 126 4.72 0.64 10.30
C GLY A 126 5.17 -0.83 10.34
N ASN A 127 4.46 -1.73 9.66
CA ASN A 127 4.60 -3.18 9.85
C ASN A 127 5.20 -3.94 8.66
N ARG A 128 5.56 -3.27 7.56
CA ARG A 128 6.21 -3.91 6.41
C ARG A 128 6.90 -2.91 5.48
N LEU A 129 7.63 -3.41 4.51
CA LEU A 129 8.20 -2.67 3.39
C LEU A 129 7.24 -2.66 2.19
N VAL A 130 7.08 -1.50 1.58
CA VAL A 130 6.29 -1.29 0.35
C VAL A 130 7.05 -0.41 -0.63
N GLU A 131 6.71 -0.51 -1.92
CA GLU A 131 7.21 0.38 -2.96
C GLU A 131 6.88 1.85 -2.65
N ARG A 132 7.85 2.70 -2.96
CA ARG A 132 7.76 4.15 -2.84
C ARG A 132 7.07 4.68 -4.09
N ILE A 133 5.85 5.14 -3.88
CA ILE A 133 5.01 5.74 -4.91
C ILE A 133 5.18 7.27 -4.90
N ASP A 134 4.75 7.94 -5.97
CA ASP A 134 4.71 9.40 -6.07
C ASP A 134 4.10 10.04 -4.80
N PRO A 135 4.73 11.09 -4.23
CA PRO A 135 4.26 11.71 -3.00
C PRO A 135 2.81 12.19 -3.04
N ALA A 136 2.29 12.66 -4.18
CA ALA A 136 0.90 13.12 -4.25
C ALA A 136 -0.10 11.96 -4.10
N LEU A 137 0.21 10.81 -4.71
CA LEU A 137 -0.59 9.59 -4.55
C LEU A 137 -0.49 9.04 -3.12
N TRP A 138 0.70 9.17 -2.52
CA TRP A 138 0.91 8.79 -1.13
C TRP A 138 0.10 9.67 -0.16
N ASP A 139 0.13 11.00 -0.34
CA ASP A 139 -0.61 11.96 0.49
C ASP A 139 -2.13 11.69 0.40
N GLU A 140 -2.65 11.37 -0.80
CA GLU A 140 -4.06 11.00 -1.00
C GLU A 140 -4.41 9.70 -0.27
N TYR A 141 -3.56 8.68 -0.36
CA TYR A 141 -3.75 7.42 0.33
C TYR A 141 -3.70 7.56 1.86
N GLU A 142 -2.73 8.31 2.40
CA GLU A 142 -2.65 8.59 3.84
C GLU A 142 -3.92 9.30 4.33
N TRP A 143 -4.38 10.32 3.61
CA TRP A 143 -5.61 11.02 3.98
C TRP A 143 -6.84 10.08 3.91
N ALA A 144 -6.97 9.29 2.84
CA ALA A 144 -8.08 8.36 2.66
C ALA A 144 -8.10 7.22 3.70
N THR A 145 -6.96 6.90 4.32
CA THR A 145 -6.81 5.83 5.31
C THR A 145 -6.52 6.34 6.72
N GLN A 146 -6.53 7.66 6.93
CA GLN A 146 -6.29 8.29 8.23
C GLN A 146 -7.27 7.81 9.33
N PRO A 147 -8.58 7.64 9.07
CA PRO A 147 -9.51 7.25 10.12
C PRO A 147 -9.28 5.81 10.59
N ASP A 148 -9.39 5.57 11.89
CA ASP A 148 -9.29 4.22 12.47
C ASP A 148 -10.63 3.48 12.32
N ASP A 149 -10.87 2.95 11.12
CA ASP A 149 -12.07 2.19 10.78
C ASP A 149 -11.78 1.00 9.86
N GLN A 150 -12.78 0.13 9.71
CA GLN A 150 -12.68 -1.09 8.91
C GLN A 150 -12.37 -0.82 7.43
N ALA A 151 -12.80 0.34 6.88
CA ALA A 151 -12.53 0.68 5.50
C ALA A 151 -11.06 1.05 5.29
N SER A 152 -10.47 1.81 6.22
CA SER A 152 -9.03 2.10 6.24
C SER A 152 -8.21 0.82 6.37
N GLN A 153 -8.60 -0.10 7.25
CA GLN A 153 -7.91 -1.39 7.42
C GLN A 153 -7.90 -2.19 6.10
N TYR A 154 -9.05 -2.33 5.44
CA TYR A 154 -9.10 -3.01 4.14
C TYR A 154 -8.27 -2.30 3.07
N MET A 155 -8.25 -0.97 3.07
CA MET A 155 -7.47 -0.21 2.10
C MET A 155 -5.96 -0.32 2.36
N GLN A 156 -5.54 -0.39 3.62
CA GLN A 156 -4.15 -0.61 4.02
C GLN A 156 -3.67 -2.02 3.67
N GLU A 157 -4.51 -3.03 3.90
CA GLU A 157 -4.26 -4.40 3.43
C GLU A 157 -4.13 -4.44 1.91
N ALA A 158 -5.03 -3.76 1.18
CA ALA A 158 -4.99 -3.69 -0.28
C ALA A 158 -3.69 -3.06 -0.78
N TRP A 159 -3.26 -1.96 -0.17
CA TRP A 159 -2.02 -1.28 -0.52
C TRP A 159 -0.79 -2.15 -0.28
N SER A 160 -0.76 -2.80 0.88
CA SER A 160 0.28 -3.73 1.26
C SER A 160 0.40 -4.91 0.29
N LEU A 161 -0.73 -5.44 -0.18
CA LEU A 161 -0.76 -6.55 -1.13
C LEU A 161 -0.37 -6.11 -2.55
N ALA A 162 -0.65 -4.87 -2.97
CA ALA A 162 -0.33 -4.41 -4.33
C ALA A 162 1.11 -3.87 -4.47
N PHE A 163 1.62 -3.26 -3.42
CA PHE A 163 2.89 -2.54 -3.42
C PHE A 163 3.91 -3.14 -2.45
N GLY A 164 3.58 -4.23 -1.74
CA GLY A 164 4.55 -4.96 -0.93
C GLY A 164 5.62 -5.63 -1.80
N ARG A 165 6.71 -6.06 -1.15
CA ARG A 165 7.85 -6.73 -1.81
C ARG A 165 7.45 -7.95 -2.64
N GLU A 166 6.44 -8.69 -2.19
CA GLU A 166 5.83 -9.82 -2.91
C GLU A 166 4.34 -9.53 -3.16
N PRO A 167 3.98 -8.91 -4.30
CA PRO A 167 2.62 -8.50 -4.56
C PRO A 167 1.65 -9.69 -4.73
N ASN A 168 0.46 -9.56 -4.15
CA ASN A 168 -0.70 -10.39 -4.43
C ASN A 168 -1.86 -9.51 -4.92
N LEU A 169 -1.86 -9.26 -6.22
CA LEU A 169 -2.69 -8.26 -6.89
C LEU A 169 -4.19 -8.60 -6.87
N SER A 170 -4.54 -9.88 -6.94
CA SER A 170 -5.94 -10.31 -6.91
C SER A 170 -6.56 -10.06 -5.54
N ASP A 171 -5.84 -10.41 -4.46
CA ASP A 171 -6.31 -10.12 -3.10
C ASP A 171 -6.30 -8.62 -2.83
N ALA A 172 -5.30 -7.88 -3.32
CA ALA A 172 -5.26 -6.42 -3.20
C ALA A 172 -6.53 -5.76 -3.76
N TRP A 173 -6.92 -6.13 -4.99
CA TRP A 173 -8.14 -5.64 -5.62
C TRP A 173 -9.39 -6.05 -4.82
N GLY A 174 -9.43 -7.30 -4.34
CA GLY A 174 -10.48 -7.79 -3.46
C GLY A 174 -10.68 -6.94 -2.22
N ARG A 175 -9.58 -6.58 -1.54
CA ARG A 175 -9.57 -5.73 -0.33
C ARG A 175 -9.98 -4.29 -0.63
N ALA A 176 -9.53 -3.71 -1.74
CA ALA A 176 -9.96 -2.37 -2.17
C ALA A 176 -11.48 -2.27 -2.37
N ILE A 177 -12.09 -3.32 -2.94
CA ILE A 177 -13.55 -3.38 -3.07
C ILE A 177 -14.22 -3.47 -1.71
N LYS A 178 -13.65 -4.20 -0.75
CA LYS A 178 -14.19 -4.27 0.61
C LYS A 178 -14.13 -2.93 1.35
N ALA A 179 -13.08 -2.14 1.14
CA ALA A 179 -13.00 -0.78 1.67
C ALA A 179 -14.16 0.08 1.17
N ILE A 180 -14.41 0.10 -0.14
CA ILE A 180 -15.52 0.85 -0.75
C ILE A 180 -16.87 0.33 -0.27
N GLU A 181 -17.07 -1.00 -0.24
CA GLU A 181 -18.33 -1.61 0.22
C GLU A 181 -18.66 -1.21 1.66
N THR A 182 -17.63 -1.11 2.52
CA THR A 182 -17.78 -0.73 3.93
C THR A 182 -18.31 0.70 4.08
N LEU A 183 -17.81 1.64 3.28
CA LEU A 183 -18.27 3.04 3.31
C LEU A 183 -19.60 3.25 2.57
N LEU A 184 -19.82 2.54 1.47
CA LEU A 184 -21.00 2.74 0.62
C LEU A 184 -22.27 2.09 1.21
N LYS A 185 -22.13 0.96 1.92
CA LYS A 185 -23.25 0.23 2.52
C LYS A 185 -24.16 1.09 3.40
N PRO A 186 -23.66 1.85 4.40
CA PRO A 186 -24.53 2.67 5.24
C PRO A 186 -25.29 3.75 4.44
N ILE A 187 -24.78 4.20 3.29
CA ILE A 187 -25.39 5.23 2.45
C ILE A 187 -26.46 4.65 1.51
N VAL A 188 -26.15 3.52 0.86
CA VAL A 188 -26.97 2.98 -0.25
C VAL A 188 -27.85 1.83 0.19
N SER A 189 -27.43 1.05 1.17
CA SER A 189 -28.09 -0.20 1.56
C SER A 189 -27.97 -0.49 3.07
N PRO A 190 -28.36 0.46 3.95
CA PRO A 190 -28.15 0.35 5.40
C PRO A 190 -28.87 -0.83 6.07
N LYS A 191 -29.85 -1.43 5.39
CA LYS A 191 -30.62 -2.59 5.87
C LYS A 191 -30.17 -3.93 5.28
N ASN A 192 -29.15 -3.94 4.42
CA ASN A 192 -28.68 -5.13 3.74
C ASN A 192 -27.21 -5.39 4.07
N ASP A 193 -26.97 -6.20 5.08
CA ASP A 193 -25.62 -6.57 5.53
C ASP A 193 -24.83 -7.38 4.49
N LYS A 194 -25.50 -7.90 3.45
CA LYS A 194 -24.88 -8.64 2.34
C LYS A 194 -24.73 -7.80 1.07
N ALA A 195 -24.96 -6.49 1.15
CA ALA A 195 -24.80 -5.61 -0.01
C ALA A 195 -23.35 -5.66 -0.52
N THR A 196 -23.22 -5.90 -1.83
CA THR A 196 -21.97 -5.84 -2.59
C THR A 196 -21.91 -4.58 -3.44
N ILE A 197 -20.72 -4.20 -3.89
CA ILE A 197 -20.50 -3.03 -4.76
C ILE A 197 -21.40 -3.08 -6.00
N GLY A 198 -21.59 -4.26 -6.60
CA GLY A 198 -22.47 -4.45 -7.75
C GLY A 198 -23.96 -4.25 -7.40
N SER A 199 -24.41 -4.76 -6.25
CA SER A 199 -25.79 -4.56 -5.81
C SER A 199 -26.09 -3.09 -5.48
N MET A 200 -25.13 -2.38 -4.88
CA MET A 200 -25.25 -0.95 -4.57
C MET A 200 -25.21 -0.09 -5.84
N ALA A 201 -24.33 -0.41 -6.79
CA ALA A 201 -24.33 0.22 -8.11
C ALA A 201 -25.69 0.06 -8.82
N SER A 202 -26.31 -1.12 -8.72
CA SER A 202 -27.65 -1.36 -9.25
C SER A 202 -28.72 -0.51 -8.54
N ALA A 203 -28.69 -0.43 -7.21
CA ALA A 203 -29.62 0.38 -6.43
C ALA A 203 -29.53 1.88 -6.77
N LEU A 204 -28.30 2.40 -6.92
CA LEU A 204 -28.05 3.78 -7.35
C LEU A 204 -28.63 4.04 -8.76
N ARG A 205 -28.48 3.11 -9.70
CA ARG A 205 -29.08 3.23 -11.05
C ARG A 205 -30.60 3.20 -11.04
N GLN A 206 -31.21 2.43 -10.16
CA GLN A 206 -32.67 2.25 -10.11
C GLN A 206 -33.41 3.45 -9.51
N ALA A 207 -32.76 4.20 -8.61
CA ALA A 207 -33.40 5.31 -7.91
C ALA A 207 -32.42 6.48 -7.66
N PRO A 208 -31.78 7.04 -8.71
CA PRO A 208 -30.70 8.02 -8.57
C PRO A 208 -31.12 9.26 -7.77
N ASP A 209 -32.38 9.68 -7.87
CA ASP A 209 -32.93 10.86 -7.19
C ASP A 209 -32.94 10.76 -5.66
N LYS A 210 -32.72 9.57 -5.08
CA LYS A 210 -32.61 9.39 -3.62
C LYS A 210 -31.28 9.91 -3.06
N TRP A 211 -30.28 10.12 -3.91
CA TRP A 211 -28.95 10.53 -3.50
C TRP A 211 -28.51 11.80 -4.21
N LYS A 212 -27.70 12.58 -3.53
CA LYS A 212 -27.00 13.72 -4.12
C LYS A 212 -25.55 13.33 -4.36
N CYS A 213 -25.12 13.41 -5.62
CA CYS A 213 -23.72 13.23 -6.01
C CYS A 213 -23.09 14.60 -6.30
N LYS A 214 -21.93 14.89 -5.71
CA LYS A 214 -21.17 16.14 -5.94
C LYS A 214 -20.26 16.08 -7.17
N LEU A 215 -20.08 14.91 -7.79
CA LEU A 215 -19.33 14.82 -9.04
C LEU A 215 -20.02 15.63 -10.14
N PRO A 216 -19.26 16.28 -11.03
CA PRO A 216 -19.84 17.09 -12.09
C PRO A 216 -20.55 16.23 -13.14
N ASP A 217 -21.57 16.81 -13.75
CA ASP A 217 -22.17 16.26 -14.95
C ASP A 217 -21.16 16.30 -16.11
N ARG A 218 -21.14 15.23 -16.90
CA ARG A 218 -20.26 15.10 -18.06
C ARG A 218 -21.02 15.31 -19.35
N GLU A 219 -20.78 16.42 -20.02
CA GLU A 219 -21.24 16.62 -21.40
C GLU A 219 -20.36 15.89 -22.41
N TYR A 220 -20.97 15.21 -23.37
CA TYR A 220 -20.24 14.52 -24.44
C TYR A 220 -21.06 14.45 -25.74
N LYS A 221 -20.36 14.30 -26.88
CA LYS A 221 -21.01 14.13 -28.18
C LYS A 221 -21.08 12.64 -28.53
N ALA A 222 -22.28 12.16 -28.85
CA ALA A 222 -22.51 10.82 -29.37
C ALA A 222 -23.51 10.87 -30.53
N ASN A 223 -23.14 10.30 -31.67
CA ASN A 223 -23.94 10.30 -32.90
C ASN A 223 -24.43 11.69 -33.30
N GLY A 224 -23.55 12.70 -33.23
CA GLY A 224 -23.85 14.09 -33.58
C GLY A 224 -24.75 14.83 -32.59
N LYS A 225 -25.19 14.21 -31.48
CA LYS A 225 -26.01 14.83 -30.44
C LYS A 225 -25.19 15.05 -29.17
N THR A 226 -25.39 16.21 -28.53
CA THR A 226 -24.90 16.43 -27.16
C THR A 226 -25.73 15.58 -26.20
N ARG A 227 -25.05 14.86 -25.32
CA ARG A 227 -25.62 14.09 -24.21
C ARG A 227 -24.97 14.56 -22.91
N VAL A 228 -25.71 14.44 -21.82
CA VAL A 228 -25.23 14.71 -20.47
C VAL A 228 -25.30 13.41 -19.69
N LYS A 229 -24.18 13.01 -19.10
CA LYS A 229 -24.14 11.92 -18.11
C LYS A 229 -24.13 12.56 -16.72
N PRO A 230 -25.18 12.37 -15.90
CA PRO A 230 -25.23 12.92 -14.55
C PRO A 230 -24.04 12.47 -13.70
N GLY A 231 -23.59 13.31 -12.76
CA GLY A 231 -22.47 12.98 -11.86
C GLY A 231 -22.65 11.67 -11.08
N ILE A 232 -23.88 11.31 -10.71
CA ILE A 232 -24.17 10.03 -10.06
C ILE A 232 -23.93 8.84 -11.00
N GLU A 233 -24.21 8.97 -12.29
CA GLU A 233 -23.89 7.92 -13.27
C GLU A 233 -22.38 7.80 -13.50
N VAL A 234 -21.64 8.91 -13.45
CA VAL A 234 -20.17 8.88 -13.47
C VAL A 234 -19.63 8.12 -12.26
N PHE A 235 -20.14 8.41 -11.06
CA PHE A 235 -19.78 7.69 -9.84
C PHE A 235 -20.06 6.19 -9.96
N ILE A 236 -21.26 5.83 -10.47
CA ILE A 236 -21.67 4.45 -10.70
C ILE A 236 -20.74 3.72 -11.68
N ASP A 237 -20.33 4.38 -12.77
CA ASP A 237 -19.39 3.79 -13.72
C ASP A 237 -18.05 3.49 -13.05
N VAL A 238 -17.52 4.42 -12.25
CA VAL A 238 -16.26 4.24 -11.52
C VAL A 238 -16.32 3.03 -10.58
N ILE A 239 -17.34 2.94 -9.73
CA ILE A 239 -17.47 1.80 -8.80
C ILE A 239 -17.76 0.48 -9.55
N ALA A 240 -18.41 0.52 -10.71
CA ALA A 240 -18.62 -0.65 -11.55
C ALA A 240 -17.32 -1.12 -12.21
N THR A 241 -16.47 -0.19 -12.67
CA THR A 241 -15.13 -0.48 -13.18
C THR A 241 -14.27 -1.13 -12.10
N ILE A 242 -14.27 -0.58 -10.89
CA ILE A 242 -13.56 -1.20 -9.75
C ILE A 242 -14.16 -2.59 -9.46
N GLY A 243 -15.48 -2.73 -9.43
CA GLY A 243 -16.15 -3.99 -9.11
C GLY A 243 -15.97 -5.14 -10.13
N TYR A 244 -15.39 -4.88 -11.31
CA TYR A 244 -15.29 -5.84 -12.41
C TYR A 244 -14.29 -6.98 -12.20
N GLN A 245 -13.35 -6.87 -11.24
CA GLN A 245 -12.21 -7.78 -11.00
C GLN A 245 -12.29 -9.14 -11.75
N PRO A 246 -11.37 -9.39 -12.71
CA PRO A 246 -11.31 -10.65 -13.45
C PRO A 246 -11.34 -11.87 -12.52
N ASP A 247 -12.02 -12.93 -12.93
CA ASP A 247 -12.14 -14.23 -12.22
C ASP A 247 -12.85 -14.27 -10.86
N ARG A 248 -13.60 -13.22 -10.49
CA ARG A 248 -14.50 -13.28 -9.32
C ARG A 248 -15.58 -14.36 -9.34
N HIS A 249 -15.76 -15.03 -10.47
CA HIS A 249 -16.78 -16.06 -10.67
C HIS A 249 -16.22 -17.49 -10.84
N GLY A 250 -14.94 -17.72 -10.51
CA GLY A 250 -14.40 -19.08 -10.41
C GLY A 250 -14.42 -19.86 -11.73
N GLY A 251 -14.04 -19.22 -12.83
CA GLY A 251 -13.79 -19.94 -14.09
C GLY A 251 -12.52 -20.79 -14.00
N ASP A 252 -12.44 -21.85 -14.80
CA ASP A 252 -11.34 -22.84 -14.82
C ASP A 252 -9.93 -22.27 -15.15
N GLN A 253 -9.79 -20.95 -15.35
CA GLN A 253 -8.52 -20.28 -15.59
C GLN A 253 -8.39 -19.11 -14.63
N GLN A 254 -7.46 -19.20 -13.71
CA GLN A 254 -6.97 -18.06 -12.93
C GLN A 254 -6.17 -17.18 -13.89
N GLN A 255 -6.77 -16.11 -14.41
CA GLN A 255 -6.05 -15.07 -15.12
C GLN A 255 -5.20 -14.32 -14.11
N ASP A 256 -3.90 -14.32 -14.35
CA ASP A 256 -3.01 -13.39 -13.68
C ASP A 256 -3.49 -11.97 -13.96
N VAL A 257 -3.81 -11.24 -12.90
CA VAL A 257 -4.21 -9.84 -12.99
C VAL A 257 -2.97 -9.04 -13.36
N ASP A 258 -3.02 -8.31 -14.49
CA ASP A 258 -1.96 -7.41 -14.90
C ASP A 258 -1.64 -6.39 -13.80
N GLU A 259 -0.36 -6.24 -13.46
CA GLU A 259 0.12 -5.42 -12.35
C GLU A 259 -0.28 -3.95 -12.50
N ASN A 260 -0.05 -3.39 -13.68
CA ASN A 260 -0.39 -2.00 -13.95
C ASN A 260 -1.90 -1.77 -13.85
N THR A 261 -2.70 -2.74 -14.31
CA THR A 261 -4.16 -2.72 -14.18
C THR A 261 -4.58 -2.76 -12.71
N ALA A 262 -4.08 -3.72 -11.92
CA ALA A 262 -4.43 -3.85 -10.51
C ALA A 262 -4.07 -2.60 -9.71
N ARG A 263 -2.85 -2.08 -9.89
CA ARG A 263 -2.38 -0.85 -9.23
C ARG A 263 -3.20 0.36 -9.66
N SER A 264 -3.57 0.48 -10.94
CA SER A 264 -4.44 1.55 -11.43
C SER A 264 -5.83 1.50 -10.78
N VAL A 265 -6.41 0.30 -10.64
CA VAL A 265 -7.70 0.16 -9.96
C VAL A 265 -7.60 0.46 -8.47
N LEU A 266 -6.50 0.10 -7.83
CA LEU A 266 -6.25 0.43 -6.43
C LEU A 266 -6.14 1.94 -6.21
N LEU A 267 -5.43 2.66 -7.08
CA LEU A 267 -5.37 4.13 -7.03
C LEU A 267 -6.78 4.73 -7.22
N LEU A 268 -7.54 4.26 -8.21
CA LEU A 268 -8.92 4.71 -8.41
C LEU A 268 -9.82 4.40 -7.20
N ALA A 269 -9.64 3.25 -6.56
CA ALA A 269 -10.36 2.89 -5.35
C ALA A 269 -10.01 3.79 -4.16
N THR A 270 -8.74 4.19 -4.04
CA THR A 270 -8.26 5.18 -3.05
C THR A 270 -9.01 6.49 -3.22
N THR A 271 -9.10 6.99 -4.45
CA THR A 271 -9.85 8.20 -4.78
C THR A 271 -11.34 8.06 -4.43
N VAL A 272 -11.96 6.90 -4.70
CA VAL A 272 -13.38 6.66 -4.33
C VAL A 272 -13.58 6.61 -2.82
N VAL A 273 -12.69 5.99 -2.06
CA VAL A 273 -12.70 6.02 -0.59
C VAL A 273 -12.64 7.47 -0.11
N GLY A 274 -11.73 8.25 -0.69
CA GLY A 274 -11.62 9.68 -0.43
C GLY A 274 -12.91 10.45 -0.72
N TRP A 275 -13.51 10.25 -1.90
CA TRP A 275 -14.80 10.85 -2.26
C TRP A 275 -15.92 10.52 -1.27
N LEU A 276 -15.99 9.28 -0.81
CA LEU A 276 -17.01 8.87 0.16
C LEU A 276 -16.80 9.53 1.52
N ARG A 277 -15.54 9.69 1.96
CA ARG A 277 -15.20 10.41 3.19
C ARG A 277 -15.50 11.90 3.10
N ASP A 278 -15.33 12.52 1.93
CA ASP A 278 -15.65 13.94 1.68
C ASP A 278 -17.14 14.21 1.42
N GLY A 279 -17.98 13.18 1.50
CA GLY A 279 -19.42 13.29 1.25
C GLY A 279 -19.74 13.64 -0.20
N ALA A 280 -18.97 13.10 -1.16
CA ALA A 280 -19.29 13.22 -2.58
C ALA A 280 -20.60 12.50 -2.96
N LEU A 281 -21.04 11.54 -2.14
CA LEU A 281 -22.34 10.89 -2.26
C LEU A 281 -23.03 10.89 -0.88
N VAL A 282 -24.22 11.46 -0.81
CA VAL A 282 -25.05 11.53 0.41
C VAL A 282 -26.51 11.27 0.09
N LEU A 283 -27.34 10.99 1.10
CA LEU A 283 -28.80 10.95 0.92
C LEU A 283 -29.32 12.36 0.57
N ALA A 284 -30.28 12.44 -0.34
CA ALA A 284 -30.82 13.74 -0.80
C ALA A 284 -31.49 14.55 0.33
N ASP A 285 -32.00 13.87 1.36
CA ASP A 285 -32.70 14.46 2.52
C ASP A 285 -31.77 14.75 3.72
N GLU A 286 -30.48 14.47 3.62
CA GLU A 286 -29.52 14.77 4.70
C GLU A 286 -29.08 16.25 4.63
N PRO A 287 -29.21 17.04 5.72
CA PRO A 287 -28.68 18.39 5.75
C PRO A 287 -27.15 18.31 5.61
N LEU A 288 -26.59 18.99 4.60
CA LEU A 288 -25.15 19.17 4.45
C LEU A 288 -24.58 19.64 5.78
N THR A 289 -23.79 18.80 6.44
CA THR A 289 -23.00 19.23 7.59
C THR A 289 -22.03 20.29 7.08
N SER A 290 -22.31 21.53 7.46
CA SER A 290 -21.41 22.68 7.34
C SER A 290 -19.99 22.26 7.72
N ASP A 291 -19.05 22.58 6.83
CA ASP A 291 -17.61 22.44 7.05
C ASP A 291 -17.20 22.89 8.47
N LYS A 292 -16.34 22.10 9.10
CA LYS A 292 -15.50 22.50 10.23
C LYS A 292 -14.05 22.28 9.86
#